data_AF-A0A7S0LWI3-F1
#
_entry.id   AF-A0A7S0LWI3-F1
#
_cell.length_a   1.000
_cell.length_b   1.000
_cell.length_c   1.000
_cell.angle_alpha   90.00
_cell.angle_beta   90.00
_cell.angle_gamma   90.00
#
_symmetry.space_group_name_H-M   'P 1'
#
loop_
_entity.id
_entity.type
_entity.pdbx_description
1 polymer ?
#
loop_
_entity_poly.entity_id
_entity_poly.type
_entity_poly.pdbx_seq_one_letter_code
_entity_poly.pdbx_strand_id
1 'polypeptide(L)'
;GDAAAKGGGFDPGLVKRIYAEEMKGGEASQDRIITLEYSQYLERYLWPNFDPAAAAPPSAAHVSSLVILINEKFRQQVEVWAPFERRAEAFPSLFDAALALHARPASTHRERANVIRFLVNCFQSLENAMIRSVCLPQVALPLWKHLSRAALQLELRQAPQLEKRWKALAKKDRKT
;
A
#
# COMPACT_ATOMS: atom_id res chain seq x y z
N GLY A 1 -20.15 -27.00 20.66
CA GLY A 1 -21.11 -26.49 19.67
C GLY A 1 -20.96 -25.00 19.67
N ASP A 2 -20.12 -24.48 18.78
CA ASP A 2 -19.74 -23.08 18.74
C ASP A 2 -20.53 -22.42 17.62
N ALA A 3 -21.45 -21.55 18.00
CA ALA A 3 -22.34 -20.87 17.08
C ALA A 3 -21.51 -19.80 16.35
N ALA A 4 -21.05 -20.15 15.15
CA ALA A 4 -20.50 -19.20 14.19
C ALA A 4 -21.52 -18.07 13.98
N ALA A 5 -21.21 -16.90 14.56
CA ALA A 5 -21.95 -15.68 14.31
C ALA A 5 -21.84 -15.36 12.81
N LYS A 6 -22.91 -15.63 12.05
CA LYS A 6 -23.11 -15.12 10.70
C LYS A 6 -23.26 -13.60 10.77
N GLY A 7 -22.13 -12.89 10.82
CA GLY A 7 -22.09 -11.45 10.57
C GLY A 7 -22.43 -11.16 9.11
N GLY A 8 -23.26 -10.14 8.86
CA GLY A 8 -23.72 -9.78 7.51
C GLY A 8 -22.57 -9.67 6.50
N GLY A 9 -22.85 -10.05 5.25
CA GLY A 9 -21.87 -10.03 4.16
C GLY A 9 -21.24 -8.65 3.94
N PHE A 10 -20.14 -8.63 3.20
CA PHE A 10 -19.41 -7.39 2.90
C PHE A 10 -20.30 -6.36 2.20
N ASP A 11 -20.45 -5.19 2.83
CA ASP A 11 -21.10 -4.00 2.26
C ASP A 11 -20.04 -2.94 1.88
N PRO A 12 -19.74 -2.75 0.57
CA PRO A 12 -18.86 -1.68 0.10
C PRO A 12 -19.40 -0.27 0.39
N GLY A 13 -20.73 -0.12 0.52
CA GLY A 13 -21.39 1.13 0.88
C GLY A 13 -21.07 1.55 2.30
N LEU A 14 -21.00 0.59 3.23
CA LEU A 14 -20.56 0.83 4.60
C LEU A 14 -19.13 1.38 4.65
N VAL A 15 -18.20 0.79 3.89
CA VAL A 15 -16.81 1.27 3.82
C VAL A 15 -16.74 2.72 3.34
N LYS A 16 -17.53 3.07 2.31
CA LYS A 16 -17.62 4.44 1.80
C LYS A 16 -18.17 5.43 2.84
N ARG A 17 -19.21 5.04 3.58
CA ARG A 17 -19.80 5.87 4.66
C ARG A 17 -18.80 6.09 5.78
N ILE A 18 -18.23 5.02 6.34
CA ILE A 18 -17.23 5.09 7.43
C ILE A 18 -16.06 5.98 7.00
N TYR A 19 -15.53 5.78 5.79
CA TYR A 19 -14.44 6.63 5.31
C TYR A 19 -14.82 8.11 5.24
N ALA A 20 -15.99 8.43 4.67
CA ALA A 20 -16.42 9.81 4.47
C ALA A 20 -16.77 10.53 5.78
N GLU A 21 -17.44 9.83 6.69
CA GLU A 21 -18.01 10.39 7.92
C GLU A 21 -17.01 10.36 9.09
N GLU A 22 -16.23 9.28 9.21
CA GLU A 22 -15.41 9.02 10.41
C GLU A 22 -13.91 9.27 10.18
N MET A 23 -13.39 9.05 8.96
CA MET A 23 -11.93 9.06 8.72
C MET A 23 -11.42 10.30 7.96
N LYS A 24 -12.28 10.99 7.20
CA LYS A 24 -11.86 12.09 6.31
C LYS A 24 -11.69 13.44 7.04
N GLY A 25 -12.36 13.63 8.19
CA GLY A 25 -12.42 14.89 8.97
C GLY A 25 -11.16 15.18 9.81
N GLY A 26 -11.03 16.37 10.43
CA GLY A 26 -9.84 16.85 11.17
C GLY A 26 -9.50 16.09 12.47
N GLU A 27 -9.12 16.75 13.57
CA GLU A 27 -8.70 16.09 14.83
C GLU A 27 -9.74 15.09 15.38
N ALA A 28 -11.04 15.40 15.25
CA ALA A 28 -12.12 14.48 15.64
C ALA A 28 -12.09 13.12 14.91
N SER A 29 -11.46 13.04 13.72
CA SER A 29 -11.27 11.76 13.04
C SER A 29 -10.26 10.85 13.75
N GLN A 30 -9.34 11.40 14.54
CA GLN A 30 -8.27 10.61 15.14
C GLN A 30 -8.82 9.67 16.21
N ASP A 31 -9.72 10.15 17.07
CA ASP A 31 -10.41 9.32 18.06
C ASP A 31 -11.26 8.23 17.41
N ARG A 32 -11.88 8.55 16.26
CA ARG A 32 -12.65 7.59 15.46
C ARG A 32 -11.76 6.53 14.82
N ILE A 33 -10.61 6.92 14.28
CA ILE A 33 -9.60 6.01 13.73
C ILE A 33 -9.09 5.06 14.82
N ILE A 34 -8.80 5.57 16.02
CA ILE A 34 -8.41 4.74 17.18
C ILE A 34 -9.53 3.75 17.54
N THR A 35 -10.78 4.20 17.58
CA THR A 35 -11.93 3.34 17.86
C THR A 35 -12.07 2.22 16.82
N LEU A 36 -11.91 2.55 15.54
CA LEU A 36 -11.97 1.59 14.43
C LEU A 36 -10.82 0.58 14.50
N GLU A 37 -9.61 1.02 14.85
CA GLU A 37 -8.47 0.14 15.10
C GLU A 37 -8.76 -0.84 16.25
N TYR A 38 -9.24 -0.34 17.39
CA TYR A 38 -9.59 -1.18 18.55
C TYR A 38 -10.66 -2.23 18.23
N SER A 39 -11.61 -1.88 17.36
CA SER A 39 -12.65 -2.80 16.87
C SER A 39 -12.15 -3.87 15.89
N GLN A 40 -10.86 -3.85 15.54
CA GLN A 40 -10.23 -4.71 14.53
C GLN A 40 -10.88 -4.55 13.14
N TYR A 41 -11.24 -3.31 12.78
CA TYR A 41 -11.90 -3.03 11.50
C TYR A 41 -11.02 -3.42 10.30
N LEU A 42 -9.70 -3.26 10.43
CA LEU A 42 -8.73 -3.68 9.41
C LEU A 42 -8.75 -5.21 9.23
N GLU A 43 -8.59 -5.96 10.31
CA GLU A 43 -8.37 -7.41 10.30
C GLU A 43 -9.64 -8.20 10.07
N ARG A 44 -10.78 -7.70 10.57
CA ARG A 44 -12.06 -8.42 10.52
C ARG A 44 -12.94 -8.01 9.36
N TYR A 45 -12.74 -6.83 8.77
CA TYR A 45 -13.66 -6.31 7.75
C TYR A 45 -12.97 -5.81 6.49
N LEU A 46 -11.95 -4.94 6.58
CA LEU A 46 -11.35 -4.37 5.38
C LEU A 46 -10.47 -5.38 4.63
N TRP A 47 -9.51 -5.99 5.32
CA TRP A 47 -8.52 -6.86 4.68
C TRP A 47 -9.11 -8.18 4.16
N PRO A 48 -9.98 -8.90 4.90
CA PRO A 48 -10.61 -10.11 4.37
C PRO A 48 -11.43 -9.89 3.11
N ASN A 49 -11.98 -8.67 2.94
CA ASN A 49 -12.81 -8.29 1.79
C ASN A 49 -12.07 -7.47 0.73
N PHE A 50 -10.74 -7.33 0.86
CA PHE A 50 -9.91 -6.81 -0.22
C PHE A 50 -9.65 -7.96 -1.20
N ASP A 51 -10.27 -7.91 -2.38
CA ASP A 51 -10.11 -8.91 -3.42
C ASP A 51 -9.44 -8.30 -4.66
N PRO A 52 -8.17 -8.65 -4.92
CA PRO A 52 -7.45 -8.24 -6.13
C PRO A 52 -8.07 -8.76 -7.44
N ALA A 53 -8.79 -9.88 -7.40
CA ALA A 53 -9.38 -10.54 -8.55
C ALA A 53 -10.85 -10.16 -8.78
N ALA A 54 -11.39 -9.24 -7.97
CA ALA A 54 -12.76 -8.79 -8.10
C ALA A 54 -13.01 -8.17 -9.49
N ALA A 55 -14.23 -8.34 -10.00
CA ALA A 55 -14.65 -7.80 -11.29
C ALA A 55 -14.53 -6.27 -11.39
N ALA A 56 -14.52 -5.57 -10.25
CA ALA A 56 -14.29 -4.14 -10.16
C ALA A 56 -13.12 -3.84 -9.20
N PRO A 57 -12.29 -2.82 -9.49
CA PRO A 57 -11.17 -2.45 -8.63
C PRO A 57 -11.67 -1.98 -7.25
N PRO A 58 -10.84 -2.13 -6.20
CA PRO A 58 -11.18 -1.67 -4.86
C PRO A 58 -11.47 -0.16 -4.87
N SER A 59 -12.53 0.23 -4.17
CA SER A 59 -12.88 1.65 -4.10
C SER A 59 -11.79 2.46 -3.39
N ALA A 60 -11.63 3.72 -3.77
CA ALA A 60 -10.66 4.61 -3.10
C ALA A 60 -10.91 4.72 -1.59
N ALA A 61 -12.16 4.66 -1.13
CA ALA A 61 -12.49 4.64 0.30
C ALA A 61 -11.91 3.40 1.01
N HIS A 62 -11.96 2.24 0.37
CA HIS A 62 -11.41 0.98 0.91
C HIS A 62 -9.89 1.07 1.02
N VAL A 63 -9.22 1.49 -0.06
CA VAL A 63 -7.76 1.65 -0.09
C VAL A 63 -7.30 2.70 0.93
N SER A 64 -7.96 3.87 0.98
CA SER A 64 -7.66 4.91 1.98
C SER A 64 -7.85 4.40 3.41
N SER A 65 -8.93 3.65 3.70
CA SER A 65 -9.19 3.12 5.05
C SER A 65 -8.12 2.12 5.48
N LEU A 66 -7.70 1.23 4.57
CA LEU A 66 -6.58 0.30 4.83
C LEU A 66 -5.29 1.07 5.12
N VAL A 67 -4.92 2.03 4.26
CA VAL A 67 -3.72 2.86 4.42
C VAL A 67 -3.73 3.62 5.76
N ILE A 68 -4.86 4.22 6.12
CA ILE A 68 -5.01 4.98 7.37
C ILE A 68 -4.82 4.08 8.59
N LEU A 69 -5.45 2.91 8.62
CA LEU A 69 -5.36 2.02 9.76
C LEU A 69 -3.99 1.33 9.87
N ILE A 70 -3.33 1.03 8.76
CA ILE A 70 -1.93 0.58 8.77
C ILE A 70 -1.05 1.67 9.40
N ASN A 71 -1.19 2.92 8.96
CA ASN A 71 -0.45 4.04 9.53
C ASN A 71 -0.75 4.24 11.02
N GLU A 72 -2.00 4.04 11.43
CA GLU A 72 -2.41 4.13 12.83
C GLU A 72 -1.76 3.04 13.68
N LYS A 73 -1.70 1.79 13.21
CA LYS A 73 -0.98 0.73 13.92
C LYS A 73 0.50 1.06 14.11
N PHE A 74 1.15 1.61 13.09
CA PHE A 74 2.51 2.14 13.21
C PHE A 74 2.62 3.28 14.24
N ARG A 75 1.64 4.20 14.26
CA ARG A 75 1.59 5.30 15.23
C ARG A 75 1.45 4.80 16.66
N GLN A 76 0.67 3.73 16.88
CA GLN A 76 0.47 3.08 18.17
C GLN A 76 1.59 2.10 18.55
N GLN A 77 2.56 1.86 17.64
CA GLN A 77 3.67 0.94 17.83
C GLN A 77 3.23 -0.50 18.15
N VAL A 78 2.12 -0.94 17.53
CA VAL A 78 1.61 -2.31 17.64
C VAL A 78 2.02 -3.15 16.44
N GLU A 79 1.79 -4.46 16.50
CA GLU A 79 2.00 -5.37 15.38
C GLU A 79 1.13 -4.93 14.17
N VAL A 80 1.75 -4.85 12.99
CA VAL A 80 1.11 -4.33 11.76
C VAL A 80 0.92 -5.40 10.68
N TRP A 81 1.89 -6.30 10.50
CA TRP A 81 2.00 -7.10 9.29
C TRP A 81 1.41 -8.51 9.43
N ALA A 82 1.26 -9.05 10.63
CA ALA A 82 0.73 -10.40 10.88
C ALA A 82 -0.67 -10.63 10.29
N PRO A 83 -1.62 -9.65 10.27
CA PRO A 83 -2.91 -9.83 9.60
C PRO A 83 -2.81 -10.09 8.10
N PHE A 84 -1.74 -9.61 7.46
CA PHE A 84 -1.53 -9.70 6.02
C PHE A 84 -0.88 -11.02 5.60
N GLU A 85 -0.17 -11.71 6.49
CA GLU A 85 0.59 -12.93 6.16
C GLU A 85 -0.26 -14.06 5.60
N ARG A 86 -1.51 -14.20 6.08
CA ARG A 86 -2.44 -15.25 5.61
C ARG A 86 -2.88 -15.07 4.15
N ARG A 87 -2.75 -13.86 3.61
CA ARG A 87 -3.11 -13.49 2.23
C ARG A 87 -2.02 -12.62 1.61
N ALA A 88 -0.75 -12.96 1.87
CA ALA A 88 0.40 -12.15 1.46
C ALA A 88 0.45 -11.91 -0.05
N GLU A 89 -0.09 -12.84 -0.85
CA GLU A 89 -0.22 -12.75 -2.31
C GLU A 89 -1.11 -11.60 -2.78
N ALA A 90 -2.03 -11.11 -1.94
CA ALA A 90 -2.89 -9.98 -2.25
C ALA A 90 -2.25 -8.62 -1.91
N PHE A 91 -1.19 -8.61 -1.10
CA PHE A 91 -0.53 -7.38 -0.64
C PHE A 91 0.07 -6.53 -1.77
N PRO A 92 0.73 -7.11 -2.81
CA PRO A 92 1.19 -6.33 -3.96
C PRO A 92 0.08 -5.49 -4.59
N SER A 93 -1.13 -6.03 -4.70
CA SER A 93 -2.28 -5.30 -5.26
C SER A 93 -2.75 -4.16 -4.36
N LEU A 94 -2.64 -4.28 -3.03
CA LEU A 94 -2.87 -3.16 -2.12
C LEU A 94 -1.81 -2.08 -2.28
N PHE A 95 -0.54 -2.47 -2.41
CA PHE A 95 0.57 -1.54 -2.61
C PHE A 95 0.39 -0.74 -3.92
N ASP A 96 0.07 -1.42 -5.02
CA ASP A 96 -0.20 -0.79 -6.31
C ASP A 96 -1.45 0.10 -6.25
N ALA A 97 -2.52 -0.33 -5.57
CA ALA A 97 -3.72 0.48 -5.37
C ALA A 97 -3.43 1.75 -4.56
N ALA A 98 -2.55 1.69 -3.55
CA ALA A 98 -2.12 2.86 -2.79
C ALA A 98 -1.32 3.84 -3.67
N LEU A 99 -0.41 3.35 -4.51
CA LEU A 99 0.32 4.18 -5.48
C LEU A 99 -0.64 4.84 -6.48
N ALA A 100 -1.61 4.09 -7.01
CA ALA A 100 -2.65 4.61 -7.90
C ALA A 100 -3.51 5.67 -7.20
N LEU A 101 -3.84 5.47 -5.92
CA LEU A 101 -4.54 6.45 -5.10
C LEU A 101 -3.74 7.74 -4.96
N HIS A 102 -2.42 7.67 -4.75
CA HIS A 102 -1.56 8.86 -4.70
C HIS A 102 -1.48 9.59 -6.05
N ALA A 103 -1.40 8.84 -7.16
CA ALA A 103 -1.30 9.41 -8.51
C ALA A 103 -2.63 10.03 -9.02
N ARG A 104 -3.77 9.59 -8.50
CA ARG A 104 -5.09 10.01 -8.97
C ARG A 104 -5.32 11.52 -8.81
N PRO A 105 -5.78 12.25 -9.85
CA PRO A 105 -6.02 13.70 -9.78
C PRO A 105 -7.04 14.09 -8.70
N ALA A 106 -8.09 13.29 -8.51
CA ALA A 106 -9.14 13.54 -7.52
C ALA A 106 -8.71 13.31 -6.06
N SER A 107 -7.49 12.83 -5.81
CA SER A 107 -7.03 12.57 -4.45
C SER A 107 -6.59 13.86 -3.75
N THR A 108 -7.12 14.06 -2.56
CA THR A 108 -6.84 15.20 -1.68
C THR A 108 -5.39 15.19 -1.19
N HIS A 109 -4.88 16.34 -0.75
CA HIS A 109 -3.54 16.43 -0.14
C HIS A 109 -3.39 15.48 1.06
N ARG A 110 -4.44 15.31 1.86
CA ARG A 110 -4.42 14.40 3.02
C ARG A 110 -4.33 12.93 2.60
N GLU A 111 -5.10 12.51 1.60
CA GLU A 111 -4.98 11.15 1.06
C GLU A 111 -3.57 10.88 0.54
N ARG A 112 -2.98 11.84 -0.18
CA ARG A 112 -1.60 11.74 -0.67
C ARG A 112 -0.60 11.64 0.48
N ALA A 113 -0.74 12.46 1.52
CA ALA A 113 0.10 12.41 2.71
C ALA A 113 0.00 11.07 3.45
N ASN A 114 -1.22 10.51 3.58
CA ASN A 114 -1.43 9.19 4.17
C ASN A 114 -0.76 8.09 3.35
N VAL A 115 -0.83 8.13 2.01
CA VAL A 115 -0.11 7.17 1.18
C VAL A 115 1.40 7.31 1.35
N ILE A 116 1.93 8.55 1.38
CA ILE A 116 3.37 8.77 1.60
C ILE A 116 3.79 8.18 2.95
N ARG A 117 3.03 8.40 4.02
CA ARG A 117 3.31 7.81 5.33
C ARG A 117 3.29 6.27 5.30
N PHE A 118 2.34 5.69 4.57
CA PHE A 118 2.27 4.24 4.36
C PHE A 118 3.49 3.72 3.61
N LEU A 119 3.96 4.42 2.57
CA LEU A 119 5.17 4.04 1.84
C LEU A 119 6.40 4.12 2.75
N VAL A 120 6.53 5.18 3.57
CA VAL A 120 7.60 5.30 4.56
C VAL A 120 7.60 4.09 5.49
N ASN A 121 6.44 3.73 6.05
CA ASN A 121 6.29 2.57 6.92
C ASN A 121 6.67 1.26 6.20
N CYS A 122 6.27 1.07 4.93
CA CYS A 122 6.67 -0.09 4.15
C CYS A 122 8.21 -0.15 3.96
N PHE A 123 8.84 0.96 3.58
CA PHE A 123 10.31 1.01 3.41
C PHE A 123 11.08 0.91 4.73
N GLN A 124 10.43 1.17 5.87
CA GLN A 124 11.00 0.93 7.20
C GLN A 124 10.86 -0.52 7.67
N SER A 125 10.07 -1.34 6.97
CA SER A 125 9.81 -2.75 7.33
C SER A 125 10.40 -3.76 6.34
N LEU A 126 11.60 -3.47 5.82
CA LEU A 126 12.27 -4.36 4.86
C LEU A 126 12.76 -5.68 5.46
N GLU A 127 12.73 -5.86 6.78
CA GLU A 127 12.92 -7.13 7.48
C GLU A 127 11.77 -8.11 7.22
N ASN A 128 10.56 -7.61 6.93
CA ASN A 128 9.43 -8.44 6.55
C ASN A 128 9.55 -8.85 5.08
N ALA A 129 9.50 -10.16 4.79
CA ALA A 129 9.72 -10.69 3.44
C ALA A 129 8.62 -10.27 2.44
N MET A 130 7.35 -10.21 2.87
CA MET A 130 6.24 -9.75 2.04
C MET A 130 6.44 -8.28 1.64
N ILE A 131 6.75 -7.41 2.61
CA ILE A 131 6.97 -5.98 2.36
C ILE A 131 8.20 -5.75 1.49
N ARG A 132 9.31 -6.42 1.80
CA ARG A 132 10.54 -6.35 0.99
C ARG A 132 10.29 -6.70 -0.48
N SER A 133 9.45 -7.70 -0.73
CA SER A 133 9.16 -8.18 -2.09
C SER A 133 8.50 -7.13 -2.98
N VAL A 134 7.72 -6.20 -2.39
CA VAL A 134 7.05 -5.12 -3.12
C VAL A 134 7.86 -3.83 -3.14
N CYS A 135 8.64 -3.54 -2.09
CA CYS A 135 9.41 -2.30 -1.97
C CYS A 135 10.69 -2.30 -2.81
N LEU A 136 11.49 -3.37 -2.77
CA LEU A 136 12.80 -3.38 -3.44
C LEU A 136 12.71 -3.20 -4.98
N PRO A 137 11.72 -3.78 -5.69
CA PRO A 137 11.56 -3.53 -7.12
C PRO A 137 11.36 -2.05 -7.47
N GLN A 138 10.76 -1.25 -6.57
CA GLN A 138 10.49 0.18 -6.80
C GLN A 138 11.75 1.05 -6.80
N VAL A 139 12.82 0.58 -6.16
CA VAL A 139 14.10 1.29 -6.01
C VAL A 139 15.25 0.53 -6.69
N ALA A 140 14.93 -0.45 -7.53
CA ALA A 140 15.90 -1.27 -8.23
C ALA A 140 16.49 -0.56 -9.46
N LEU A 141 17.52 -1.16 -10.05
CA LEU A 141 18.22 -0.65 -11.24
C LEU A 141 17.30 -0.20 -12.40
N PRO A 142 16.15 -0.85 -12.70
CA PRO A 142 15.22 -0.36 -13.72
C PRO A 142 14.73 1.08 -13.51
N LEU A 143 14.71 1.59 -12.26
CA LEU A 143 14.34 2.98 -11.95
C LEU A 143 15.23 3.99 -12.69
N TRP A 144 16.48 3.62 -12.98
CA TRP A 144 17.45 4.49 -13.63
C TRP A 144 17.08 4.85 -15.08
N LYS A 145 16.05 4.22 -15.66
CA LYS A 145 15.51 4.59 -16.98
C LYS A 145 14.93 6.01 -17.02
N HIS A 146 14.60 6.56 -15.86
CA HIS A 146 14.09 7.92 -15.71
C HIS A 146 15.21 8.95 -15.47
N LEU A 147 16.47 8.52 -15.31
CA LEU A 147 17.60 9.44 -15.23
C LEU A 147 17.89 10.08 -16.59
N SER A 148 18.43 11.30 -16.55
CA SER A 148 19.00 11.90 -17.76
C SER A 148 20.17 11.04 -18.27
N ARG A 149 20.41 11.05 -19.58
CA ARG A 149 21.51 10.28 -20.18
C ARG A 149 22.87 10.59 -19.54
N ALA A 150 23.12 11.86 -19.22
CA ALA A 150 24.35 12.30 -18.58
C ALA A 150 24.49 11.75 -17.14
N ALA A 151 23.43 11.83 -16.33
CA ALA A 151 23.42 11.29 -14.98
C ALA A 151 23.61 9.77 -14.98
N LEU A 152 22.87 9.06 -15.83
CA LEU A 152 23.00 7.60 -15.99
C LEU A 152 24.45 7.20 -16.34
N GLN A 153 25.10 7.89 -17.27
CA GLN A 153 26.49 7.60 -17.62
C GLN A 153 27.46 7.86 -16.48
N LEU A 154 27.24 8.90 -15.68
CA LEU A 154 28.06 9.19 -14.50
C LEU A 154 27.96 8.05 -13.48
N GLU A 155 26.75 7.64 -13.14
CA GLU A 155 26.50 6.55 -12.20
C GLU A 155 27.09 5.21 -12.68
N LEU A 156 26.93 4.88 -13.97
CA LEU A 156 27.49 3.65 -14.54
C LEU A 156 29.03 3.65 -14.58
N ARG A 157 29.66 4.82 -14.75
CA ARG A 157 31.13 4.95 -14.66
C ARG A 157 31.63 4.71 -13.24
N GLN A 158 30.88 5.15 -12.22
CA GLN A 158 31.21 4.92 -10.82
C GLN A 158 31.00 3.46 -10.40
N ALA A 159 30.09 2.74 -11.06
CA ALA A 159 29.80 1.33 -10.80
C ALA A 159 29.83 0.47 -12.08
N PRO A 160 31.02 0.18 -12.66
CA PRO A 160 31.15 -0.56 -13.93
C PRO A 160 30.47 -1.93 -13.95
N GLN A 161 30.40 -2.60 -12.79
CA GLN A 161 29.71 -3.89 -12.62
C GLN A 161 28.21 -3.83 -12.95
N LEU A 162 27.59 -2.65 -12.81
CA LEU A 162 26.18 -2.43 -13.15
C LEU A 162 25.96 -2.23 -14.64
N GLU A 163 26.97 -1.84 -15.40
CA GLU A 163 26.83 -1.53 -16.83
C GLU A 163 26.35 -2.74 -17.64
N LYS A 164 26.88 -3.94 -17.35
CA LYS A 164 26.46 -5.18 -18.00
C LYS A 164 24.99 -5.50 -17.70
N ARG A 165 24.58 -5.33 -16.43
CA ARG A 165 23.19 -5.56 -15.99
C ARG A 165 22.24 -4.54 -16.61
N TRP A 166 22.64 -3.27 -16.65
CA TRP A 166 21.89 -2.19 -17.27
C TRP A 166 21.66 -2.43 -18.76
N LYS A 167 22.70 -2.80 -19.52
CA LYS A 167 22.58 -3.14 -20.96
C LYS A 167 21.59 -4.29 -21.20
N ALA A 168 21.60 -5.31 -20.34
CA ALA A 168 20.67 -6.42 -20.43
C ALA A 168 19.22 -6.00 -20.14
N LEU A 169 19.00 -5.17 -19.11
CA LEU A 169 17.68 -4.61 -18.77
C LEU A 169 17.14 -3.74 -19.90
N ALA A 170 17.94 -2.78 -20.40
CA ALA A 170 17.53 -1.89 -21.49
C ALA A 170 17.17 -2.66 -22.78
N LYS A 171 17.84 -3.79 -23.05
CA LYS A 171 17.50 -4.66 -24.19
C LYS A 171 16.18 -5.40 -23.99
N LYS A 172 15.82 -5.77 -22.75
CA LYS A 172 14.57 -6.44 -22.41
C LYS A 172 13.39 -5.46 -22.47
N ASP A 173 13.56 -4.26 -21.94
CA ASP A 173 12.54 -3.20 -21.96
C ASP A 173 12.17 -2.80 -23.39
N ARG A 174 13.12 -2.77 -24.34
CA ARG A 174 12.83 -2.45 -25.76
C ARG A 174 12.01 -3.54 -26.49
N LYS A 175 11.92 -4.75 -25.93
CA LYS A 175 11.18 -5.88 -26.52
C LYS A 175 9.77 -6.07 -25.95
N THR A 176 9.47 -5.37 -24.86
CA THR A 176 8.17 -5.42 -24.17
C THR A 176 7.38 -4.19 -24.56
#